data_AF-A0A2S7IQD4-F1
#
_entry.id   AF-A0A2S7IQD4-F1
#
_cell.length_a   1.000
_cell.length_b   1.000
_cell.length_c   1.000
_cell.angle_alpha   90.00
_cell.angle_beta   90.00
_cell.angle_gamma   90.00
#
_symmetry.space_group_name_H-M   'P 1'
#
loop_
_entity.id
_entity.type
_entity.pdbx_description
1 polymer ?
#
loop_
_entity_poly.entity_id
_entity_poly.type
_entity_poly.pdbx_seq_one_letter_code
_entity_poly.pdbx_strand_id
1 'polypeptide(L)'
;MHHFLSKINHSQYLLLGVFLVLTGCKKQEAQPELPLNAALGYPSQASKVYDYKIAERFLVEKPEYSLCYSGPDAAALWASWHLQKSDLGNAVRQDYFRMDPEATFAIVKPNDFTGTGFDRGHLCPSGDRTSSQAANSATFLINNIIAQSPSLNRVV
;
A
#
# COMPACT_ATOMS: atom_id res chain seq x y z
N MET A 1 35.96 44.09 -16.08
CA MET A 1 35.60 43.25 -14.92
C MET A 1 36.73 42.29 -14.50
N HIS A 2 38.00 42.66 -14.70
CA HIS A 2 39.17 41.81 -14.42
C HIS A 2 39.98 42.23 -13.18
N HIS A 3 39.49 43.19 -12.39
CA HIS A 3 40.20 43.72 -11.21
C HIS A 3 39.63 43.27 -9.85
N PHE A 4 38.68 42.34 -9.82
CA PHE A 4 38.02 41.89 -8.59
C PHE A 4 38.34 40.45 -8.17
N LEU A 5 39.51 39.91 -8.55
CA LEU A 5 39.94 38.56 -8.14
C LEU A 5 41.39 38.53 -7.63
N SER A 6 41.88 39.63 -7.05
CA SER A 6 43.28 39.76 -6.59
C SER A 6 43.42 39.88 -5.06
N LYS A 7 42.37 39.64 -4.26
CA LYS A 7 42.44 39.77 -2.79
C LYS A 7 41.67 38.68 -2.05
N ILE A 8 41.96 37.42 -2.35
CA ILE A 8 41.51 36.30 -1.51
C ILE A 8 42.76 35.53 -1.10
N ASN A 9 43.12 35.60 0.18
CA ASN A 9 44.32 34.96 0.74
C ASN A 9 44.07 33.48 1.04
N HIS A 10 45.11 32.64 0.95
CA HIS A 10 45.07 31.19 1.22
C HIS A 10 44.40 30.81 2.55
N SER A 11 44.50 31.65 3.58
CA SER A 11 43.85 31.47 4.89
C SER A 11 42.31 31.46 4.82
N GLN A 12 41.72 32.19 3.87
CA GLN A 12 40.26 32.23 3.69
C GLN A 12 39.71 30.93 3.05
N TYR A 13 40.52 30.21 2.26
CA TYR A 13 40.15 28.89 1.73
C TYR A 13 40.17 27.81 2.82
N LEU A 14 41.11 27.92 3.77
CA LEU A 14 41.22 26.96 4.88
C LEU A 14 40.04 27.08 5.87
N LEU A 15 39.61 28.31 6.16
CA LEU A 15 38.45 28.58 7.02
C LEU A 15 37.11 28.17 6.37
N LEU A 16 36.96 28.33 5.05
CA LEU A 16 35.78 27.88 4.32
C LEU A 16 35.71 26.34 4.23
N GLY A 17 36.86 25.67 4.08
CA GLY A 17 36.97 24.22 4.02
C GLY A 17 36.63 23.53 5.35
N VAL A 18 37.04 24.10 6.48
CA VAL A 18 36.75 23.52 7.82
C VAL A 18 35.27 23.64 8.19
N PHE A 19 34.58 24.71 7.76
CA PHE A 19 33.15 24.91 8.06
C PHE A 19 32.23 23.93 7.29
N LEU A 20 32.63 23.53 6.08
CA LEU A 20 31.92 22.53 5.26
C LEU A 20 32.06 21.10 5.78
N VAL A 21 33.15 20.78 6.50
CA VAL A 21 33.38 19.44 7.06
C VAL A 21 32.57 19.20 8.35
N LEU A 22 32.29 20.26 9.13
CA LEU A 22 31.59 20.13 10.43
C LEU A 22 30.07 20.11 10.36
N THR A 23 29.47 20.33 9.18
CA THR A 23 28.00 20.29 8.98
C THR A 23 27.52 19.02 8.26
N GLY A 24 28.42 18.10 7.92
CA GLY A 24 28.16 16.95 7.04
C GLY A 24 27.42 15.76 7.67
N CYS A 25 27.22 15.72 9.00
CA CYS A 25 26.51 14.61 9.65
C CYS A 25 25.23 15.10 10.33
N LYS A 26 24.19 15.37 9.54
CA LYS A 26 22.83 15.20 10.04
C LYS A 26 22.53 13.71 10.06
N LYS A 27 22.13 13.18 11.22
CA LYS A 27 21.58 11.83 11.34
C LYS A 27 20.33 11.79 10.45
N GLN A 28 20.42 11.13 9.29
CA GLN A 28 19.25 10.85 8.45
C GLN A 28 18.31 9.99 9.30
N GLU A 29 17.20 10.56 9.73
CA GLU A 29 16.14 9.80 10.36
C GLU A 29 15.66 8.80 9.30
N ALA A 30 15.78 7.49 9.58
CA ALA A 30 15.39 6.47 8.64
C ALA A 30 13.91 6.69 8.30
N GLN A 31 13.61 6.90 7.02
CA GLN A 31 12.23 6.89 6.55
C GLN A 31 11.63 5.54 6.98
N PRO A 32 10.41 5.52 7.56
CA PRO A 32 9.78 4.26 7.92
C PRO A 32 9.77 3.36 6.68
N GLU A 33 10.30 2.15 6.83
CA GLU A 33 10.37 1.19 5.74
C GLU A 33 8.95 0.86 5.31
N LEU A 34 8.69 0.96 4.00
CA LEU A 34 7.39 0.58 3.46
C LEU A 34 7.16 -0.93 3.72
N PRO A 35 5.91 -1.37 3.93
CA PRO A 35 5.63 -2.79 4.06
C PRO A 35 6.04 -3.51 2.77
N LEU A 36 6.35 -4.81 2.88
CA LEU A 36 6.78 -5.62 1.73
C LEU A 36 5.80 -5.56 0.55
N ASN A 37 4.49 -5.51 0.85
CA ASN A 37 3.41 -5.37 -0.14
C ASN A 37 3.40 -4.01 -0.86
N ALA A 38 4.20 -3.04 -0.40
CA ALA A 38 4.37 -1.72 -0.99
C ALA A 38 5.86 -1.43 -1.31
N ALA A 39 6.68 -2.46 -1.55
CA ALA A 39 8.10 -2.29 -1.87
C ALA A 39 8.34 -1.41 -3.12
N LEU A 40 7.36 -1.34 -4.04
CA LEU A 40 7.39 -0.48 -5.23
C LEU A 40 6.79 0.91 -5.00
N GLY A 41 6.43 1.25 -3.76
CA GLY A 41 5.68 2.45 -3.40
C GLY A 41 4.17 2.27 -3.47
N TYR A 42 3.45 3.30 -3.01
CA TYR A 42 2.00 3.38 -3.17
C TYR A 42 1.64 4.02 -4.52
N PRO A 43 0.78 3.39 -5.34
CA PRO A 43 0.37 3.94 -6.64
C PRO A 43 -0.29 5.32 -6.57
N SER A 44 -0.97 5.62 -5.46
CA SER A 44 -1.59 6.92 -5.19
C SER A 44 -1.53 7.27 -3.70
N GLN A 45 -1.79 8.53 -3.37
CA GLN A 45 -2.01 8.93 -1.98
C GLN A 45 -3.26 8.22 -1.42
N ALA A 46 -3.15 7.73 -0.18
CA ALA A 46 -4.20 7.10 0.59
C ALA A 46 -3.91 7.34 2.07
N SER A 47 -4.93 7.49 2.92
CA SER A 47 -4.75 7.77 4.34
C SER A 47 -5.21 6.62 5.22
N LYS A 48 -4.47 6.34 6.29
CA LYS A 48 -4.90 5.43 7.37
C LYS A 48 -5.92 6.09 8.31
N VAL A 49 -5.99 7.41 8.30
CA VAL A 49 -6.87 8.23 9.15
C VAL A 49 -7.85 8.97 8.26
N TYR A 50 -9.08 9.13 8.70
CA TYR A 50 -10.02 9.99 8.00
C TYR A 50 -9.45 11.42 7.85
N ASP A 51 -9.18 11.85 6.62
CA ASP A 51 -8.72 13.20 6.27
C ASP A 51 -9.67 13.79 5.24
N TYR A 52 -10.38 14.86 5.59
CA TYR A 52 -11.39 15.49 4.73
C TYR A 52 -10.90 15.89 3.33
N LYS A 53 -9.58 16.01 3.08
CA LYS A 53 -9.02 16.31 1.75
C LYS A 53 -8.93 15.10 0.83
N ILE A 54 -8.83 13.91 1.42
CA ILE A 54 -8.77 12.62 0.74
C ILE A 54 -9.74 11.63 1.40
N ALA A 55 -10.88 12.16 1.91
CA ALA A 55 -11.77 11.61 2.97
C ALA A 55 -12.45 10.28 2.67
N GLU A 56 -12.02 9.68 1.60
CA GLU A 56 -12.74 8.73 0.79
C GLU A 56 -11.74 7.77 0.15
N ARG A 57 -10.41 7.91 0.40
CA ARG A 57 -9.34 7.01 -0.04
C ARG A 57 -8.55 6.49 1.16
N PHE A 58 -8.86 5.27 1.56
CA PHE A 58 -8.36 4.66 2.78
C PHE A 58 -7.26 3.65 2.50
N LEU A 59 -6.10 3.85 3.12
CA LEU A 59 -5.00 2.90 3.06
C LEU A 59 -5.28 1.74 4.01
N VAL A 60 -5.38 0.53 3.45
CA VAL A 60 -5.45 -0.72 4.19
C VAL A 60 -4.11 -1.44 4.01
N GLU A 61 -3.46 -1.75 5.11
CA GLU A 61 -2.23 -2.55 5.14
C GLU A 61 -2.48 -3.78 5.98
N LYS A 62 -2.25 -4.95 5.38
CA LYS A 62 -2.29 -6.25 6.05
C LYS A 62 -1.02 -7.03 5.72
N PRO A 63 -0.67 -8.06 6.50
CA PRO A 63 0.45 -8.94 6.15
C PRO A 63 0.33 -9.50 4.73
N GLU A 64 -0.89 -9.79 4.27
CA GLU A 64 -1.15 -10.42 2.99
C GLU A 64 -1.22 -9.46 1.80
N TYR A 65 -1.60 -8.19 2.00
CA TYR A 65 -1.72 -7.21 0.91
C TYR A 65 -1.78 -5.78 1.45
N SER A 66 -1.56 -4.81 0.56
CA SER A 66 -1.89 -3.40 0.77
C SER A 66 -2.89 -2.95 -0.29
N LEU A 67 -3.86 -2.10 0.06
CA LEU A 67 -4.80 -1.55 -0.91
C LEU A 67 -5.23 -0.12 -0.55
N CYS A 68 -5.75 0.61 -1.54
CA CYS A 68 -6.45 1.87 -1.33
C CYS A 68 -7.93 1.67 -1.61
N TYR A 69 -8.75 1.73 -0.57
CA TYR A 69 -10.20 1.62 -0.69
C TYR A 69 -10.83 2.98 -0.95
N SER A 70 -11.67 3.09 -1.98
CA SER A 70 -12.48 4.27 -2.26
C SER A 70 -13.88 4.12 -1.67
N GLY A 71 -14.25 5.00 -0.75
CA GLY A 71 -15.62 5.09 -0.22
C GLY A 71 -16.66 5.37 -1.31
N PRO A 72 -16.47 6.40 -2.15
CA PRO A 72 -17.37 6.76 -3.25
C PRO A 72 -17.52 5.67 -4.31
N ASP A 73 -16.41 5.03 -4.69
CA ASP A 73 -16.43 3.97 -5.69
C ASP A 73 -16.83 2.62 -5.09
N ALA A 74 -16.95 2.54 -3.76
CA ALA A 74 -17.31 1.33 -3.03
C ALA A 74 -16.41 0.13 -3.37
N ALA A 75 -15.15 0.40 -3.70
CA ALA A 75 -14.19 -0.56 -4.23
C ALA A 75 -12.75 -0.10 -3.99
N ALA A 76 -11.79 -1.02 -4.04
CA ALA A 76 -10.39 -0.63 -4.04
C ALA A 76 -9.97 -0.05 -5.40
N LEU A 77 -9.21 1.05 -5.37
CA LEU A 77 -8.64 1.68 -6.56
C LEU A 77 -7.38 0.96 -7.02
N TRP A 78 -6.62 0.41 -6.08
CA TRP A 78 -5.48 -0.44 -6.33
C TRP A 78 -5.32 -1.41 -5.17
N ALA A 79 -4.75 -2.58 -5.48
CA ALA A 79 -4.19 -3.51 -4.51
C ALA A 79 -2.77 -3.85 -4.95
N SER A 80 -1.90 -4.10 -3.97
CA SER A 80 -0.52 -4.50 -4.18
C SER A 80 -0.20 -5.59 -3.17
N TRP A 81 0.46 -6.64 -3.64
CA TRP A 81 0.87 -7.74 -2.80
C TRP A 81 2.16 -8.35 -3.32
N HIS A 82 3.02 -8.78 -2.41
CA HIS A 82 4.20 -9.54 -2.74
C HIS A 82 3.85 -11.02 -2.87
N LEU A 83 4.48 -11.75 -3.79
CA LEU A 83 4.29 -13.20 -3.91
C LEU A 83 5.64 -13.91 -3.92
N GLN A 84 5.84 -14.79 -2.95
CA GLN A 84 6.98 -15.70 -2.86
C GLN A 84 6.55 -17.09 -2.43
N LYS A 85 7.48 -18.04 -2.52
CA LYS A 85 7.23 -19.45 -2.19
C LYS A 85 6.65 -19.66 -0.79
N SER A 86 7.03 -18.84 0.20
CA SER A 86 6.52 -18.96 1.58
C SER A 86 5.08 -18.48 1.76
N ASP A 87 4.50 -17.78 0.77
CA ASP A 87 3.09 -17.36 0.81
C ASP A 87 2.16 -18.50 0.35
N LEU A 88 2.75 -19.53 -0.27
CA LEU A 88 2.06 -20.71 -0.79
C LEU A 88 2.17 -21.89 0.17
N GLY A 89 1.13 -22.73 0.17
CA GLY A 89 1.05 -23.92 1.02
C GLY A 89 -0.19 -24.75 0.69
N ASN A 90 -0.70 -25.47 1.69
CA ASN A 90 -1.83 -26.39 1.53
C ASN A 90 -3.10 -25.91 2.25
N ALA A 91 -3.18 -24.64 2.65
CA ALA A 91 -4.38 -24.11 3.28
C ALA A 91 -5.57 -24.18 2.32
N VAL A 92 -6.66 -24.76 2.79
CA VAL A 92 -7.91 -24.83 2.02
C VAL A 92 -8.52 -23.44 1.90
N ARG A 93 -9.07 -23.15 0.72
CA ARG A 93 -9.82 -21.93 0.44
C ARG A 93 -10.97 -21.75 1.44
N GLN A 94 -11.07 -20.58 2.08
CA GLN A 94 -12.00 -20.38 3.19
C GLN A 94 -13.43 -20.01 2.77
N ASP A 95 -13.61 -19.41 1.59
CA ASP A 95 -14.92 -19.01 1.05
C ASP A 95 -15.79 -18.15 1.99
N TYR A 96 -15.14 -17.43 2.91
CA TYR A 96 -15.82 -16.69 3.98
C TYR A 96 -15.70 -15.17 3.81
N PHE A 97 -16.51 -14.63 2.90
CA PHE A 97 -16.62 -13.20 2.65
C PHE A 97 -17.17 -12.45 3.87
N ARG A 98 -16.41 -11.49 4.39
CA ARG A 98 -16.78 -10.76 5.62
C ARG A 98 -16.26 -9.33 5.65
N MET A 99 -16.82 -8.55 6.57
CA MET A 99 -16.31 -7.22 6.88
C MET A 99 -14.89 -7.30 7.44
N ASP A 100 -14.07 -6.31 7.11
CA ASP A 100 -12.79 -6.11 7.79
C ASP A 100 -13.04 -5.55 9.21
N PRO A 101 -12.69 -6.30 10.28
CA PRO A 101 -12.92 -5.83 11.65
C PRO A 101 -12.07 -4.61 12.03
N GLU A 102 -11.00 -4.33 11.27
CA GLU A 102 -10.10 -3.19 11.52
C GLU A 102 -10.51 -1.95 10.70
N ALA A 103 -11.53 -2.05 9.85
CA ALA A 103 -11.99 -0.94 9.04
C ALA A 103 -12.59 0.17 9.92
N THR A 104 -12.04 1.37 9.77
CA THR A 104 -12.50 2.59 10.43
C THR A 104 -13.40 3.45 9.54
N PHE A 105 -13.75 2.93 8.37
CA PHE A 105 -14.51 3.62 7.32
C PHE A 105 -15.65 2.73 6.82
N ALA A 106 -16.64 3.35 6.16
CA ALA A 106 -17.74 2.63 5.56
C ALA A 106 -17.26 1.79 4.37
N ILE A 107 -17.63 0.51 4.36
CA ILE A 107 -17.32 -0.45 3.31
C ILE A 107 -18.62 -1.15 2.93
N VAL A 108 -18.74 -1.53 1.66
CA VAL A 108 -19.84 -2.40 1.21
C VAL A 108 -19.89 -3.69 2.02
N LYS A 109 -21.10 -4.23 2.15
CA LYS A 109 -21.35 -5.50 2.84
C LYS A 109 -21.27 -6.65 1.83
N PRO A 110 -20.90 -7.87 2.26
CA PRO A 110 -20.92 -9.05 1.40
C PRO A 110 -22.25 -9.29 0.69
N ASN A 111 -23.37 -8.92 1.33
CA ASN A 111 -24.72 -9.07 0.77
C ASN A 111 -25.04 -8.07 -0.33
N ASP A 112 -24.32 -6.95 -0.45
CA ASP A 112 -24.55 -5.95 -1.49
C ASP A 112 -24.21 -6.48 -2.90
N PHE A 113 -23.41 -7.57 -2.97
CA PHE A 113 -23.09 -8.27 -4.20
C PHE A 113 -24.18 -9.29 -4.61
N THR A 114 -25.05 -9.68 -3.69
CA THR A 114 -26.03 -10.77 -3.92
C THR A 114 -27.13 -10.31 -4.89
N GLY A 115 -27.39 -11.13 -5.92
CA GLY A 115 -28.45 -10.85 -6.90
C GLY A 115 -28.11 -9.79 -7.96
N THR A 116 -26.87 -9.27 -7.95
CA THR A 116 -26.41 -8.27 -8.93
C THR A 116 -26.06 -8.87 -10.29
N GLY A 117 -25.81 -10.19 -10.35
CA GLY A 117 -25.24 -10.87 -11.51
C GLY A 117 -23.71 -10.80 -11.61
N PHE A 118 -23.05 -10.07 -10.71
CA PHE A 118 -21.60 -10.01 -10.60
C PHE A 118 -21.06 -10.99 -9.54
N ASP A 119 -19.84 -11.48 -9.76
CA ASP A 119 -19.08 -12.23 -8.78
C ASP A 119 -18.38 -11.30 -7.79
N ARG A 120 -18.07 -11.87 -6.62
CA ARG A 120 -17.14 -11.28 -5.64
C ARG A 120 -15.71 -11.58 -6.09
N GLY A 121 -15.20 -10.76 -6.99
CA GLY A 121 -13.86 -10.91 -7.57
C GLY A 121 -12.78 -10.44 -6.60
N HIS A 122 -11.75 -11.26 -6.42
CA HIS A 122 -10.63 -10.92 -5.54
C HIS A 122 -9.63 -10.01 -6.25
N LEU A 123 -9.05 -9.05 -5.52
CA LEU A 123 -7.88 -8.30 -5.98
C LEU A 123 -6.60 -9.06 -5.64
N CYS A 124 -6.29 -9.25 -4.36
CA CYS A 124 -5.28 -10.22 -3.90
C CYS A 124 -5.91 -11.62 -3.93
N PRO A 125 -5.45 -12.54 -4.80
CA PRO A 125 -6.11 -13.83 -5.00
C PRO A 125 -5.97 -14.76 -3.80
N SER A 126 -7.02 -15.53 -3.51
CA SER A 126 -6.98 -16.57 -2.48
C SER A 126 -5.90 -17.63 -2.76
N GLY A 127 -5.66 -17.97 -4.04
CA GLY A 127 -4.62 -18.92 -4.45
C GLY A 127 -3.19 -18.48 -4.11
N ASP A 128 -2.96 -17.17 -4.01
CA ASP A 128 -1.67 -16.57 -3.68
C ASP A 128 -1.40 -16.53 -2.16
N ARG A 129 -2.39 -16.92 -1.35
CA ARG A 129 -2.33 -16.93 0.12
C ARG A 129 -2.77 -18.28 0.65
N THR A 130 -1.90 -19.28 0.49
CA THR A 130 -2.17 -20.68 0.89
C THR A 130 -1.22 -21.21 1.97
N SER A 131 -0.34 -20.36 2.51
CA SER A 131 0.58 -20.70 3.59
C SER A 131 -0.11 -21.08 4.91
N SER A 132 -1.25 -20.45 5.22
CA SER A 132 -2.06 -20.74 6.40
C SER A 132 -3.53 -20.42 6.18
N GLN A 133 -4.41 -20.99 7.00
CA GLN A 133 -5.85 -20.67 6.96
C GLN A 133 -6.11 -19.19 7.24
N ALA A 134 -5.33 -18.57 8.13
CA ALA A 134 -5.44 -17.14 8.44
C ALA A 134 -5.08 -16.28 7.22
N ALA A 135 -3.95 -16.56 6.56
CA ALA A 135 -3.53 -15.86 5.35
C ALA A 135 -4.57 -16.00 4.23
N ASN A 136 -5.09 -17.21 4.01
CA ASN A 136 -6.13 -17.42 3.01
C ASN A 136 -7.42 -16.66 3.37
N SER A 137 -7.84 -16.75 4.63
CA SER A 137 -9.04 -16.07 5.15
C SER A 137 -8.95 -14.55 5.01
N ALA A 138 -7.77 -13.95 5.12
CA ALA A 138 -7.57 -12.51 4.93
C ALA A 138 -7.98 -12.04 3.52
N THR A 139 -7.82 -12.88 2.50
CA THR A 139 -8.21 -12.53 1.11
C THR A 139 -9.72 -12.40 0.91
N PHE A 140 -10.54 -12.90 1.85
CA PHE A 140 -12.00 -12.80 1.81
C PHE A 140 -12.56 -11.60 2.56
N LEU A 141 -11.72 -10.68 3.03
CA LEU A 141 -12.19 -9.40 3.55
C LEU A 141 -12.74 -8.56 2.39
N ILE A 142 -13.91 -7.95 2.60
CA ILE A 142 -14.67 -7.33 1.52
C ILE A 142 -13.97 -6.10 0.91
N ASN A 143 -13.00 -5.50 1.59
CA ASN A 143 -12.15 -4.45 1.01
C ASN A 143 -11.23 -4.94 -0.11
N ASN A 144 -10.94 -6.25 -0.16
CA ASN A 144 -10.18 -6.92 -1.21
C ASN A 144 -11.07 -7.41 -2.37
N ILE A 145 -12.36 -7.08 -2.36
CA ILE A 145 -13.35 -7.59 -3.30
C ILE A 145 -13.91 -6.46 -4.17
N ILE A 146 -14.01 -6.73 -5.47
CA ILE A 146 -14.70 -5.86 -6.44
C ILE A 146 -15.75 -6.68 -7.21
N ALA A 147 -16.76 -6.01 -7.76
CA ALA A 147 -17.73 -6.64 -8.63
C ALA A 147 -17.07 -6.98 -9.97
N GLN A 148 -16.93 -8.27 -10.28
CA GLN A 148 -16.40 -8.73 -11.57
C GLN A 148 -17.46 -9.51 -12.33
N SER A 149 -17.51 -9.35 -13.65
CA SER A 149 -18.40 -10.19 -14.45
C SER A 149 -17.96 -11.66 -14.34
N PRO A 150 -18.90 -12.63 -14.38
CA PRO A 150 -18.55 -14.04 -14.24
C PRO A 150 -17.51 -14.53 -15.26
N SER A 151 -17.52 -14.00 -16.49
CA SER A 151 -16.54 -14.36 -17.51
C SER A 151 -15.14 -13.87 -17.18
N LEU A 152 -15.02 -12.68 -16.54
CA LEU A 152 -13.73 -12.13 -16.14
C LEU A 152 -13.18 -12.87 -14.91
N ASN A 153 -14.01 -13.13 -13.90
CA ASN A 153 -13.54 -13.69 -12.64
C ASN A 153 -13.21 -15.21 -12.70
N ARG A 154 -13.79 -15.94 -13.65
CA ARG A 154 -13.74 -17.42 -13.65
C ARG A 154 -12.92 -18.02 -14.78
N VAL A 155 -12.60 -17.26 -15.82
CA VAL A 155 -12.06 -17.80 -17.08
C VAL A 155 -10.74 -17.15 -17.48
N VAL A 156 -10.69 -15.82 -17.43
CA VAL A 156 -9.51 -15.02 -17.78
C VAL A 156 -8.50 -15.07 -16.65
#